data_AF-A0A9P5PQT3-F1
#
_entry.id   AF-A0A9P5PQT3-F1
#
_cell.length_a   1.000
_cell.length_b   1.000
_cell.length_c   1.000
_cell.angle_alpha   90.00
_cell.angle_beta   90.00
_cell.angle_gamma   90.00
#
_symmetry.space_group_name_H-M   'P 1'
#
loop_
_entity.id
_entity.type
_entity.pdbx_description
1 polymer ?
#
loop_
_entity_poly.entity_id
_entity_poly.type
_entity_poly.pdbx_seq_one_letter_code
_entity_poly.pdbx_strand_id
1 'polypeptide(L)'
;MLSLDAELRGDYSFVKTWLSRSRCHPLDIYLYFPSYSKTVTSIAMDIMDIIAEFHTQIRVFKFRGSRMVLYPLVSLQHLSLPLLETVSLKLEARSLYYATATALHAHRWVETQPSPIEFLLVPKLRDLEILGCEHSDVTIAALVIPFEQLTSVKVDPYGAGPSFQKPEICIGLLQRCNNVVALEIHVQLGREFYLDSPVLLPALRSFTIRNDAENIGPIPRPFLKT
;
A
#
# COMPACT_ATOMS: atom_id res chain seq x y z
N MET A 1 5.35 -8.00 -16.51
CA MET A 1 6.00 -7.68 -15.23
C MET A 1 7.25 -6.89 -15.55
N LEU A 2 7.25 -5.58 -15.32
CA LEU A 2 8.43 -4.73 -15.51
C LEU A 2 9.26 -4.80 -14.22
N SER A 3 10.42 -5.47 -14.25
CA SER A 3 11.43 -5.39 -13.19
C SER A 3 12.40 -4.29 -13.59
N LEU A 4 12.29 -3.12 -12.96
CA LEU A 4 13.20 -1.99 -13.22
C LEU A 4 14.48 -2.18 -12.39
N ASP A 5 15.37 -3.06 -12.86
CA ASP A 5 16.77 -3.12 -12.41
C ASP A 5 17.67 -2.61 -13.54
N ALA A 6 17.90 -1.29 -13.58
CA ALA A 6 19.02 -0.70 -14.30
C ALA A 6 19.19 0.77 -13.88
N GLU A 7 20.45 1.20 -13.83
CA GLU A 7 20.95 2.53 -13.52
C GLU A 7 20.31 3.63 -14.40
N LEU A 8 19.12 4.11 -14.03
CA LEU A 8 18.36 5.08 -14.83
C LEU A 8 18.56 6.50 -14.33
N ARG A 9 19.50 7.24 -14.92
CA ARG A 9 19.33 8.69 -15.18
C ARG A 9 18.46 8.90 -16.44
N GLY A 10 17.45 8.05 -16.62
CA GLY A 10 16.86 7.75 -17.92
C GLY A 10 15.57 8.49 -18.19
N ASP A 11 15.41 8.94 -19.43
CA ASP A 11 14.15 9.40 -19.99
C ASP A 11 13.05 8.32 -19.86
N TYR A 12 12.00 8.61 -19.10
CA TYR A 12 10.83 7.74 -18.90
C TYR A 12 9.76 7.89 -19.99
N SER A 13 10.04 8.62 -21.07
CA SER A 13 9.15 8.78 -22.22
C SER A 13 8.71 7.44 -22.83
N PHE A 14 9.52 6.38 -22.69
CA PHE A 14 9.16 5.05 -23.14
C PHE A 14 7.95 4.48 -22.37
N VAL A 15 7.80 4.79 -21.08
CA VAL A 15 6.63 4.37 -20.26
C VAL A 15 5.38 5.02 -20.82
N LYS A 16 5.43 6.34 -21.04
CA LYS A 16 4.32 7.09 -21.67
C LYS A 16 3.99 6.57 -23.07
N THR A 17 5.01 6.27 -23.86
CA THR A 17 4.85 5.69 -25.20
C THR A 17 4.18 4.32 -25.15
N TRP A 18 4.59 3.45 -24.23
CA TRP A 18 4.02 2.13 -24.06
C TRP A 18 2.56 2.18 -23.59
N LEU A 19 2.26 3.03 -22.59
CA LEU A 19 0.90 3.24 -22.11
C LEU A 19 -0.01 3.85 -23.18
N SER A 20 0.49 4.80 -23.98
CA SER A 20 -0.30 5.42 -25.04
C SER A 20 -0.69 4.47 -26.18
N ARG A 21 0.06 3.37 -26.40
CA ARG A 21 -0.33 2.30 -27.33
C ARG A 21 -1.49 1.45 -26.81
N SER A 22 -1.77 1.51 -25.51
CA SER A 22 -2.78 0.68 -24.84
C SER A 22 -4.09 1.42 -24.60
N ARG A 23 -4.30 2.60 -25.20
CA ARG A 23 -5.41 3.56 -24.96
C ARG A 23 -6.84 3.00 -25.01
N CYS A 24 -7.05 1.81 -25.58
CA CYS A 24 -8.37 1.20 -25.73
C CYS A 24 -8.60 0.00 -24.79
N HIS A 25 -7.65 -0.32 -23.91
CA HIS A 25 -7.74 -1.48 -23.04
C HIS A 25 -7.56 -1.10 -21.56
N PRO A 26 -8.26 -1.77 -20.64
CA PRO A 26 -7.98 -1.63 -19.22
C PRO A 26 -6.52 -1.97 -18.90
N LEU A 27 -5.92 -1.21 -18.01
CA LEU A 27 -4.51 -1.30 -17.65
C LEU A 27 -4.33 -2.00 -16.31
N ASP A 28 -3.39 -2.94 -16.28
CA ASP A 28 -2.91 -3.57 -15.07
C ASP A 28 -1.48 -3.10 -14.78
N ILE A 29 -1.33 -2.34 -13.71
CA ILE A 29 -0.07 -1.69 -13.34
C ILE A 29 0.55 -2.43 -12.16
N TYR A 30 1.81 -2.80 -12.31
CA TYR A 30 2.61 -3.49 -11.30
C TYR A 30 3.90 -2.71 -11.12
N LEU A 31 4.06 -2.09 -9.95
CA LEU A 31 5.22 -1.27 -9.60
C LEU A 31 5.98 -1.91 -8.45
N TYR A 32 7.30 -1.98 -8.59
CA TYR A 32 8.19 -2.48 -7.56
C TYR A 32 9.39 -1.55 -7.38
N PHE A 33 9.51 -0.98 -6.18
CA PHE A 33 10.59 -0.08 -5.78
C PHE A 33 11.20 -0.59 -4.45
N PRO A 34 12.13 -1.57 -4.51
CA PRO A 34 12.66 -2.27 -3.33
C PRO A 34 13.54 -1.42 -2.40
N SER A 35 14.00 -0.26 -2.85
CA SER A 35 14.98 0.53 -2.12
C SER A 35 14.60 1.99 -2.07
N TYR A 36 14.76 2.60 -0.89
CA TYR A 36 14.65 4.03 -0.74
C TYR A 36 15.99 4.69 -1.10
N SER A 37 15.99 5.44 -2.20
CA SER A 37 17.01 6.45 -2.47
C SER A 37 16.34 7.70 -3.03
N LYS A 38 17.01 8.85 -2.94
CA LYS A 38 16.51 10.10 -3.55
C LYS A 38 16.25 9.92 -5.05
N THR A 39 17.17 9.22 -5.73
CA THR A 39 17.06 8.90 -7.15
C THR A 39 15.84 8.03 -7.41
N VAL A 40 15.71 6.88 -6.75
CA VAL A 40 14.54 5.98 -6.94
C VAL A 40 13.23 6.71 -6.64
N THR A 41 13.20 7.56 -5.61
CA THR A 41 12.00 8.35 -5.30
C THR A 41 11.65 9.31 -6.43
N SER A 42 12.61 10.08 -6.94
CA SER A 42 12.39 11.00 -8.08
C SER A 42 11.87 10.25 -9.32
N ILE A 43 12.50 9.13 -9.65
CA ILE A 43 12.11 8.29 -10.79
C ILE A 43 10.69 7.79 -10.62
N ALA A 44 10.38 7.30 -9.43
CA ALA A 44 9.06 6.78 -9.15
C ALA A 44 8.00 7.89 -9.17
N MET A 45 8.34 9.11 -8.75
CA MET A 45 7.47 10.27 -8.90
C MET A 45 7.17 10.57 -10.37
N ASP A 46 8.19 10.64 -11.22
CA ASP A 46 8.00 10.86 -12.67
C ASP A 46 7.13 9.76 -13.31
N ILE A 47 7.34 8.50 -12.93
CA ILE A 47 6.53 7.36 -13.39
C ILE A 47 5.08 7.49 -12.91
N MET A 48 4.87 7.91 -11.66
CA MET A 48 3.52 8.08 -11.11
C MET A 48 2.76 9.21 -11.80
N ASP A 49 3.43 10.32 -12.12
CA ASP A 49 2.84 11.42 -12.88
C ASP A 49 2.40 10.96 -14.28
N ILE A 50 3.23 10.15 -14.95
CA ILE A 50 2.85 9.53 -16.22
C ILE A 50 1.64 8.61 -16.05
N ILE A 51 1.63 7.75 -15.04
CA ILE A 51 0.53 6.80 -14.78
C ILE A 51 -0.78 7.52 -14.49
N ALA A 52 -0.73 8.64 -13.77
CA ALA A 52 -1.89 9.46 -13.46
C ALA A 52 -2.61 9.97 -14.72
N GLU A 53 -1.91 10.20 -15.84
CA GLU A 53 -2.54 10.55 -17.12
C GLU A 53 -3.48 9.45 -17.66
N PHE A 54 -3.32 8.20 -17.20
CA PHE A 54 -4.07 7.03 -17.65
C PHE A 54 -5.08 6.51 -16.61
N HIS A 55 -5.38 7.30 -15.57
CA HIS A 55 -6.23 6.89 -14.44
C HIS A 55 -7.58 6.28 -14.82
N THR A 56 -8.23 6.76 -15.90
CA THR A 56 -9.51 6.23 -16.37
C THR A 56 -9.44 4.80 -16.92
N GLN A 57 -8.24 4.31 -17.23
CA GLN A 57 -8.02 2.97 -17.78
C GLN A 57 -7.52 1.98 -16.73
N ILE A 58 -7.02 2.44 -15.59
CA ILE A 58 -6.39 1.57 -14.58
C ILE A 58 -7.45 0.68 -13.95
N ARG A 59 -7.28 -0.63 -14.11
CA ARG A 59 -8.15 -1.68 -13.56
C ARG A 59 -7.50 -2.40 -12.39
N VAL A 60 -6.20 -2.66 -12.49
CA VAL A 60 -5.41 -3.27 -11.41
C VAL A 60 -4.25 -2.36 -11.08
N PHE A 61 -4.07 -2.08 -9.80
CA PHE A 61 -2.91 -1.33 -9.31
C PHE A 61 -2.22 -2.12 -8.19
N LYS A 62 -1.04 -2.65 -8.48
CA LYS A 62 -0.18 -3.31 -7.49
C LYS A 62 1.10 -2.53 -7.31
N PHE A 63 1.37 -2.15 -6.08
CA PHE A 63 2.55 -1.41 -5.68
C PHE A 63 3.27 -2.16 -4.57
N ARG A 64 4.59 -2.28 -4.70
CA ARG A 64 5.47 -2.76 -3.64
C ARG A 64 6.65 -1.81 -3.48
N GLY A 65 6.87 -1.27 -2.30
CA GLY A 65 7.98 -0.35 -2.04
C GLY A 65 7.71 0.65 -0.91
N SER A 66 8.41 1.78 -0.91
CA SER A 66 8.24 2.84 0.10
C SER A 66 6.93 3.60 -0.10
N ARG A 67 6.19 3.85 0.99
CA ARG A 67 4.97 4.69 0.98
C ARG A 67 5.19 6.09 0.40
N MET A 68 6.41 6.64 0.54
CA MET A 68 6.75 7.98 0.04
C MET A 68 6.59 8.10 -1.48
N VAL A 69 6.72 6.97 -2.20
CA VAL A 69 6.56 6.91 -3.65
C VAL A 69 5.09 7.00 -4.08
N LEU A 70 4.15 6.64 -3.20
CA LEU A 70 2.72 6.77 -3.49
C LEU A 70 2.22 8.22 -3.38
N TYR A 71 3.02 9.12 -2.80
CA TYR A 71 2.62 10.50 -2.55
C TYR A 71 2.09 11.24 -3.79
N PRO A 72 2.69 11.14 -4.99
CA PRO A 72 2.16 11.82 -6.17
C PRO A 72 0.72 11.40 -6.50
N LEU A 73 0.42 10.10 -6.48
CA LEU A 73 -0.95 9.60 -6.71
C LEU A 73 -1.93 10.14 -5.67
N VAL A 74 -1.48 10.30 -4.44
CA VAL A 74 -2.27 10.80 -3.31
C VAL A 74 -2.42 12.32 -3.36
N SER A 75 -1.42 13.03 -3.91
CA SER A 75 -1.40 14.49 -4.02
C SER A 75 -2.25 15.03 -5.17
N LEU A 76 -2.64 14.15 -6.11
CA LEU A 76 -3.56 14.49 -7.19
C LEU A 76 -4.97 14.58 -6.62
N GLN A 77 -5.32 15.78 -6.15
CA GLN A 77 -6.68 16.11 -5.74
C GLN A 77 -7.66 15.68 -6.84
N HIS A 78 -8.69 14.92 -6.46
CA HIS A 78 -9.76 14.44 -7.32
C HIS A 78 -9.38 13.38 -8.37
N LEU A 79 -8.26 12.67 -8.22
CA LEU A 79 -7.95 11.56 -9.11
C LEU A 79 -9.02 10.47 -8.97
N SER A 80 -9.83 10.29 -10.00
CA SER A 80 -10.83 9.22 -10.06
C SER A 80 -10.23 8.00 -10.75
N LEU A 81 -10.52 6.80 -10.24
CA LEU A 81 -10.05 5.54 -10.80
C LEU A 81 -11.27 4.67 -11.10
N PRO A 82 -12.08 5.05 -12.11
CA PRO A 82 -13.43 4.51 -12.33
C PRO A 82 -13.47 3.03 -12.76
N LEU A 83 -12.35 2.50 -13.25
CA LEU A 83 -12.22 1.11 -13.66
C LEU A 83 -11.47 0.25 -12.64
N LEU A 84 -10.97 0.83 -11.55
CA LEU A 84 -10.12 0.11 -10.60
C LEU A 84 -10.92 -0.93 -9.84
N GLU A 85 -10.53 -2.18 -10.00
CA GLU A 85 -11.13 -3.38 -9.40
C GLU A 85 -10.25 -3.92 -8.28
N THR A 86 -8.92 -3.84 -8.44
CA THR A 86 -7.95 -4.43 -7.52
C THR A 86 -6.87 -3.43 -7.14
N VAL A 87 -6.65 -3.29 -5.83
CA VAL A 87 -5.55 -2.54 -5.24
C VAL A 87 -4.72 -3.46 -4.36
N SER A 88 -3.40 -3.49 -4.58
CA SER A 88 -2.45 -4.20 -3.72
C SER A 88 -1.30 -3.28 -3.35
N LEU A 89 -1.18 -2.92 -2.08
CA LEU A 89 -0.14 -2.06 -1.54
C LEU A 89 0.71 -2.87 -0.57
N LYS A 90 1.95 -3.18 -0.96
CA LYS A 90 2.93 -3.90 -0.14
C LYS A 90 4.04 -2.94 0.26
N LEU A 91 3.85 -2.31 1.40
CA LEU A 91 4.73 -1.25 1.85
C LEU A 91 5.92 -1.84 2.61
N GLU A 92 7.12 -1.41 2.26
CA GLU A 92 8.33 -1.92 2.90
C GLU A 92 8.82 -0.94 3.97
N ALA A 93 8.89 -1.38 5.23
CA ALA A 93 9.34 -0.59 6.40
C ALA A 93 10.83 -0.20 6.36
N ARG A 94 11.62 -0.77 5.43
CA ARG A 94 13.08 -0.63 5.40
C ARG A 94 13.60 0.80 5.19
N SER A 95 12.74 1.79 4.95
CA SER A 95 13.20 3.19 4.79
C SER A 95 13.61 3.87 6.11
N LEU A 96 13.28 3.30 7.27
CA LEU A 96 13.60 3.91 8.58
C LEU A 96 15.02 3.65 9.09
N TYR A 97 15.69 2.58 8.67
CA TYR A 97 17.04 2.27 9.17
C TYR A 97 18.13 3.23 8.66
N TYR A 98 17.83 4.01 7.63
CA TYR A 98 18.69 5.09 7.11
C TYR A 98 18.07 6.47 7.37
N ALA A 99 17.49 6.66 8.56
CA ALA A 99 16.99 7.94 9.03
C ALA A 99 18.15 8.94 9.23
N THR A 100 18.63 9.53 8.15
CA THR A 100 19.23 10.86 8.19
C THR A 100 18.13 11.87 8.55
N ALA A 101 18.49 13.03 9.11
CA ALA A 101 17.56 14.07 9.56
C ALA A 101 16.45 14.46 8.54
N THR A 102 16.68 14.21 7.25
CA THR A 102 15.69 14.37 6.17
C THR A 102 14.47 13.43 6.25
N ALA A 103 14.62 12.20 6.77
CA ALA A 103 13.50 11.29 6.99
C ALA A 103 12.57 11.80 8.10
N LEU A 104 13.13 12.47 9.11
CA LEU A 104 12.36 13.09 10.20
C LEU A 104 11.41 14.21 9.69
N HIS A 105 11.83 14.93 8.65
CA HIS A 105 10.99 15.95 7.99
C HIS A 105 9.86 15.33 7.16
N ALA A 106 10.09 14.19 6.51
CA ALA A 106 9.03 13.46 5.81
C ALA A 106 7.98 12.90 6.78
N HIS A 107 8.40 12.42 7.96
CA HIS A 107 7.49 12.02 9.03
C HIS A 107 6.66 13.19 9.56
N ARG A 108 7.29 14.35 9.81
CA ARG A 108 6.56 15.56 10.25
C ARG A 108 5.57 16.06 9.20
N TRP A 109 5.88 15.96 7.92
CA TRP A 109 4.97 16.40 6.85
C TRP A 109 3.63 15.64 6.85
N VAL A 110 3.67 14.33 7.13
CA VAL A 110 2.47 13.49 7.27
C VAL A 110 1.64 13.88 8.50
N GLU A 111 2.29 14.32 9.58
CA GLU A 111 1.61 14.78 10.80
C GLU A 111 1.06 16.21 10.68
N THR A 112 1.62 17.05 9.81
CA THR A 112 1.32 18.48 9.74
C THR A 112 0.39 18.92 8.60
N GLN A 113 -0.05 18.03 7.70
CA GLN A 113 -1.08 18.37 6.72
C GLN A 113 -2.48 18.06 7.27
N PRO A 114 -3.29 19.08 7.59
CA PRO A 114 -4.65 18.90 8.05
C PRO A 114 -5.55 18.85 6.81
N SER A 115 -5.70 17.67 6.21
CA SER A 115 -6.89 17.38 5.40
C SER A 115 -6.97 15.88 5.16
N PRO A 116 -8.15 15.25 5.26
CA PRO A 116 -8.36 14.00 4.57
C PRO A 116 -7.94 14.24 3.12
N ILE A 117 -6.99 13.46 2.64
CA ILE A 117 -6.63 13.41 1.22
C ILE A 117 -7.95 13.24 0.47
N GLU A 118 -8.34 14.25 -0.29
CA GLU A 118 -9.58 14.23 -1.04
C GLU A 118 -9.52 13.10 -2.06
N PHE A 119 -10.53 12.25 -1.99
CA PHE A 119 -10.29 10.83 -2.07
C PHE A 119 -10.24 10.28 -3.49
N LEU A 120 -9.42 9.25 -3.69
CA LEU A 120 -9.48 8.43 -4.89
C LEU A 120 -10.87 7.76 -4.99
N LEU A 121 -11.71 8.21 -5.92
CA LEU A 121 -13.00 7.57 -6.20
C LEU A 121 -12.75 6.28 -6.97
N VAL A 122 -12.97 5.14 -6.30
CA VAL A 122 -12.72 3.80 -6.85
C VAL A 122 -14.02 2.98 -6.88
N PRO A 123 -15.03 3.39 -7.66
CA PRO A 123 -16.42 2.87 -7.59
C PRO A 123 -16.61 1.43 -8.10
N LYS A 124 -15.54 0.73 -8.49
CA LYS A 124 -15.53 -0.69 -8.83
C LYS A 124 -14.61 -1.51 -7.90
N LEU A 125 -14.19 -0.89 -6.80
CA LEU A 125 -13.34 -1.36 -5.71
C LEU A 125 -13.75 -2.75 -5.20
N ARG A 126 -13.12 -3.88 -5.60
CA ARG A 126 -13.54 -5.23 -5.14
C ARG A 126 -12.49 -5.97 -4.33
N ASP A 127 -11.22 -5.84 -4.71
CA ASP A 127 -10.12 -6.56 -4.09
C ASP A 127 -9.12 -5.57 -3.49
N LEU A 128 -8.94 -5.64 -2.16
CA LEU A 128 -8.02 -4.77 -1.44
C LEU A 128 -6.97 -5.61 -0.71
N GLU A 129 -5.69 -5.39 -1.02
CA GLU A 129 -4.55 -5.95 -0.29
C GLU A 129 -3.69 -4.81 0.25
N ILE A 130 -3.51 -4.74 1.58
CA ILE A 130 -2.65 -3.77 2.26
C ILE A 130 -1.73 -4.53 3.21
N LEU A 131 -0.44 -4.61 2.87
CA LEU A 131 0.59 -5.31 3.64
C LEU A 131 1.72 -4.37 4.06
N GLY A 132 2.33 -4.63 5.21
CA GLY A 132 3.55 -3.93 5.65
C GLY A 132 3.39 -2.43 5.92
N CYS A 133 2.15 -1.96 6.14
CA CYS A 133 1.88 -0.53 6.28
C CYS A 133 2.20 -0.02 7.70
N GLU A 134 3.37 0.58 7.87
CA GLU A 134 3.60 1.47 9.01
C GLU A 134 2.72 2.72 8.84
N HIS A 135 1.84 2.99 9.81
CA HIS A 135 0.80 4.03 9.75
C HIS A 135 -0.30 3.77 8.70
N SER A 136 -0.91 2.58 8.74
CA SER A 136 -2.10 2.19 7.96
C SER A 136 -3.21 3.24 7.89
N ASP A 137 -3.36 4.02 8.94
CA ASP A 137 -4.42 5.02 9.15
C ASP A 137 -4.44 6.04 8.01
N VAL A 138 -3.25 6.54 7.61
CA VAL A 138 -3.12 7.58 6.59
C VAL A 138 -3.32 7.00 5.18
N THR A 139 -2.75 5.83 4.90
CA THR A 139 -2.89 5.17 3.60
C THR A 139 -4.33 4.72 3.34
N ILE A 140 -5.02 4.23 4.37
CA ILE A 140 -6.43 3.85 4.28
C ILE A 140 -7.32 5.08 4.21
N ALA A 141 -7.04 6.12 4.99
CA ALA A 141 -7.78 7.39 4.93
C ALA A 141 -7.61 8.10 3.57
N ALA A 142 -6.52 7.85 2.85
CA ALA A 142 -6.30 8.40 1.50
C ALA A 142 -7.23 7.82 0.43
N LEU A 143 -7.79 6.63 0.68
CA LEU A 143 -8.66 5.92 -0.25
C LEU A 143 -10.13 6.10 0.19
N VAL A 144 -11.00 6.65 -0.68
CA VAL A 144 -12.45 6.43 -0.50
C VAL A 144 -12.74 5.02 -0.97
N ILE A 145 -12.60 4.10 -0.02
CA ILE A 145 -12.88 2.70 -0.23
C ILE A 145 -14.41 2.53 -0.18
N PRO A 146 -15.06 2.04 -1.26
CA PRO A 146 -16.45 1.62 -1.20
C PRO A 146 -16.53 0.28 -0.46
N PHE A 147 -16.52 0.31 0.86
CA PHE A 147 -16.46 -0.90 1.70
C PHE A 147 -17.59 -1.89 1.40
N GLU A 148 -18.74 -1.38 0.95
CA GLU A 148 -19.90 -2.15 0.54
C GLU A 148 -19.67 -2.93 -0.77
N GLN A 149 -18.64 -2.63 -1.55
CA GLN A 149 -18.34 -3.33 -2.80
C GLN A 149 -17.18 -4.32 -2.67
N LEU A 150 -16.41 -4.22 -1.57
CA LEU A 150 -15.28 -5.10 -1.33
C LEU A 150 -15.77 -6.55 -1.16
N THR A 151 -15.21 -7.44 -1.97
CA THR A 151 -15.45 -8.88 -1.92
C THR A 151 -14.25 -9.65 -1.38
N SER A 152 -13.05 -9.11 -1.53
CA SER A 152 -11.81 -9.70 -1.04
C SER A 152 -10.97 -8.67 -0.31
N VAL A 153 -10.55 -9.01 0.92
CA VAL A 153 -9.70 -8.15 1.73
C VAL A 153 -8.52 -8.94 2.25
N LYS A 154 -7.33 -8.38 2.11
CA LYS A 154 -6.10 -8.92 2.65
C LYS A 154 -5.35 -7.84 3.40
N VAL A 155 -5.10 -8.08 4.69
CA VAL A 155 -4.53 -7.06 5.57
C VAL A 155 -3.42 -7.65 6.44
N ASP A 156 -2.42 -6.81 6.71
CA ASP A 156 -1.40 -7.03 7.73
C ASP A 156 -1.58 -5.99 8.86
N PRO A 157 -2.30 -6.33 9.94
CA PRO A 157 -2.57 -5.42 11.05
C PRO A 157 -1.34 -4.96 11.82
N TYR A 158 -0.20 -5.64 11.70
CA TYR A 158 1.00 -5.35 12.49
C TYR A 158 2.08 -4.63 11.69
N GLY A 159 2.00 -4.69 10.35
CA GLY A 159 3.01 -4.15 9.47
C GLY A 159 4.40 -4.77 9.74
N ALA A 160 5.44 -4.19 9.13
CA ALA A 160 6.79 -4.71 9.27
C ALA A 160 7.56 -4.22 10.53
N GLY A 161 6.90 -3.54 11.48
CA GLY A 161 7.55 -2.86 12.60
C GLY A 161 6.93 -3.13 13.98
N PRO A 162 7.70 -3.07 15.09
CA PRO A 162 7.18 -3.24 16.45
C PRO A 162 6.47 -2.00 17.02
N SER A 163 6.68 -0.81 16.43
CA SER A 163 6.36 0.49 17.07
C SER A 163 5.04 1.14 16.65
N PHE A 164 4.31 0.61 15.66
CA PHE A 164 3.09 1.24 15.13
C PHE A 164 1.96 0.21 14.99
N GLN A 165 1.65 -0.46 16.09
CA GLN A 165 0.58 -1.45 16.17
C GLN A 165 -0.73 -0.72 16.44
N LYS A 166 -1.59 -0.63 15.43
CA LYS A 166 -2.96 -0.15 15.61
C LYS A 166 -3.94 -1.09 14.92
N PRO A 167 -4.18 -2.28 15.49
CA PRO A 167 -5.13 -3.24 14.94
C PRO A 167 -6.52 -2.61 14.79
N GLU A 168 -6.85 -1.57 15.55
CA GLU A 168 -8.13 -0.85 15.52
C GLU A 168 -8.47 -0.29 14.14
N ILE A 169 -7.49 0.13 13.33
CA ILE A 169 -7.76 0.61 11.97
C ILE A 169 -8.20 -0.54 11.07
N CYS A 170 -7.54 -1.69 11.18
CA CYS A 170 -7.96 -2.89 10.44
C CYS A 170 -9.34 -3.34 10.91
N ILE A 171 -9.62 -3.29 12.21
CA ILE A 171 -10.95 -3.60 12.76
C ILE A 171 -12.00 -2.64 12.19
N GLY A 172 -11.75 -1.33 12.23
CA GLY A 172 -12.67 -0.32 11.71
C GLY A 172 -12.92 -0.46 10.20
N LEU A 173 -11.91 -0.87 9.43
CA LEU A 173 -12.06 -1.22 8.03
C LEU A 173 -12.97 -2.45 7.87
N LEU A 174 -12.68 -3.54 8.58
CA LEU A 174 -13.42 -4.79 8.46
C LEU A 174 -14.88 -4.66 8.93
N GLN A 175 -15.15 -3.84 9.95
CA GLN A 175 -16.51 -3.56 10.43
C GLN A 175 -17.42 -2.92 9.36
N ARG A 176 -16.84 -2.28 8.35
CA ARG A 176 -17.59 -1.66 7.23
C ARG A 176 -17.75 -2.62 6.04
N CYS A 177 -17.04 -3.73 6.03
CA CYS A 177 -16.91 -4.66 4.91
C CYS A 177 -17.99 -5.77 4.91
N ASN A 178 -19.27 -5.40 4.86
CA ASN A 178 -20.38 -6.37 4.96
C ASN A 178 -20.43 -7.43 3.84
N ASN A 179 -19.87 -7.12 2.67
CA ASN A 179 -19.93 -7.97 1.47
C ASN A 179 -18.63 -8.75 1.21
N VAL A 180 -17.68 -8.74 2.14
CA VAL A 180 -16.43 -9.49 2.00
C VAL A 180 -16.70 -10.98 2.08
N VAL A 181 -16.33 -11.69 1.02
CA VAL A 181 -16.45 -13.14 0.85
C VAL A 181 -15.14 -13.84 1.18
N ALA A 182 -14.00 -13.18 0.96
CA ALA A 182 -12.67 -13.70 1.26
C ALA A 182 -11.87 -12.71 2.13
N LEU A 183 -11.40 -13.18 3.28
CA LEU A 183 -10.55 -12.42 4.18
C LEU A 183 -9.24 -13.16 4.43
N GLU A 184 -8.11 -12.49 4.21
CA GLU A 184 -6.78 -12.98 4.55
C GLU A 184 -6.11 -12.02 5.54
N ILE A 185 -5.78 -12.51 6.75
CA ILE A 185 -5.07 -11.73 7.77
C ILE A 185 -3.65 -12.27 7.89
N HIS A 186 -2.68 -11.37 7.77
CA HIS A 186 -1.28 -11.64 7.99
C HIS A 186 -0.92 -11.33 9.44
N VAL A 187 -0.57 -12.36 10.21
CA VAL A 187 -0.18 -12.22 11.62
C VAL A 187 1.31 -12.48 11.79
N GLN A 188 1.91 -11.85 12.80
CA GLN A 188 3.26 -12.18 13.25
C GLN A 188 3.18 -13.02 14.52
N LEU A 189 3.75 -14.22 14.51
CA LEU A 189 3.82 -15.07 15.70
C LEU A 189 4.44 -14.33 16.89
N GLY A 190 3.87 -14.54 18.08
CA GLY A 190 4.30 -13.89 19.32
C GLY A 190 3.64 -12.54 19.60
N ARG A 191 2.70 -12.09 18.75
CA ARG A 191 1.86 -10.94 19.02
C ARG A 191 0.41 -11.36 19.17
N GLU A 192 -0.23 -10.87 20.22
CA GLU A 192 -1.63 -11.16 20.50
C GLU A 192 -2.51 -10.22 19.68
N PHE A 193 -3.44 -10.80 18.91
CA PHE A 193 -4.43 -10.06 18.13
C PHE A 193 -5.74 -10.07 18.90
N TYR A 194 -5.92 -9.04 19.73
CA TYR A 194 -7.17 -8.84 20.46
C TYR A 194 -8.13 -8.00 19.63
N LEU A 195 -9.27 -8.60 19.33
CA LEU A 195 -10.43 -7.91 18.81
C LEU A 195 -11.29 -7.51 20.01
N ASP A 196 -11.12 -6.29 20.50
CA ASP A 196 -11.99 -5.76 21.57
C ASP A 196 -13.44 -5.59 21.11
N SER A 197 -13.67 -5.62 19.79
CA SER A 197 -14.99 -5.55 19.17
C SER A 197 -15.21 -6.72 18.21
N PRO A 198 -16.37 -7.39 18.27
CA PRO A 198 -16.71 -8.43 17.30
C PRO A 198 -16.81 -7.81 15.91
N VAL A 199 -16.12 -8.43 14.94
CA VAL A 199 -16.21 -8.07 13.53
C VAL A 199 -17.24 -8.99 12.89
N LEU A 200 -18.31 -8.42 12.33
CA LEU A 200 -19.36 -9.17 11.65
C LEU A 200 -19.12 -9.13 10.13
N LEU A 201 -18.87 -10.29 9.54
CA LEU A 201 -18.70 -10.46 8.08
C LEU A 201 -19.70 -11.50 7.58
N PRO A 202 -20.99 -11.13 7.42
CA PRO A 202 -22.06 -12.10 7.14
C PRO A 202 -21.90 -12.82 5.79
N ALA A 203 -21.19 -12.22 4.84
CA ALA A 203 -20.93 -12.80 3.53
C ALA A 203 -19.67 -13.69 3.47
N LEU A 204 -18.91 -13.80 4.56
CA LEU A 204 -17.60 -14.45 4.58
C LEU A 204 -17.72 -15.95 4.29
N ARG A 205 -16.98 -16.42 3.29
CA ARG A 205 -16.89 -17.84 2.90
C ARG A 205 -15.48 -18.40 3.01
N SER A 206 -14.47 -17.55 2.91
CA SER A 206 -13.07 -17.92 3.02
C SER A 206 -12.38 -17.03 4.04
N PHE A 207 -11.76 -17.66 5.04
CA PHE A 207 -10.97 -16.98 6.04
C PHE A 207 -9.60 -17.64 6.15
N THR A 208 -8.55 -16.88 5.90
CA THR A 208 -7.18 -17.36 5.92
C THR A 208 -6.37 -16.53 6.91
N ILE A 209 -5.62 -17.21 7.78
CA ILE A 209 -4.62 -16.58 8.62
C ILE A 209 -3.26 -17.04 8.09
N ARG A 210 -2.43 -16.08 7.66
CA ARG A 210 -1.05 -16.34 7.24
C ARG A 210 -0.09 -15.82 8.26
N ASN A 211 0.97 -16.59 8.49
CA ASN A 211 2.07 -16.18 9.34
C ASN A 211 3.28 -15.81 8.47
N ASP A 212 3.67 -14.55 8.49
CA ASP A 212 4.80 -14.03 7.70
C ASP A 212 6.15 -14.21 8.42
N ALA A 213 6.36 -15.36 9.07
CA ALA A 213 7.60 -15.67 9.79
C ALA A 213 8.85 -15.73 8.89
N GLU A 214 8.70 -15.72 7.56
CA GLU A 214 9.81 -15.85 6.62
C GLU A 214 10.65 -14.57 6.42
N ASN A 215 10.24 -13.41 6.98
CA ASN A 215 10.95 -12.13 6.77
C ASN A 215 11.71 -11.58 7.98
N ILE A 216 11.76 -12.31 9.11
CA ILE A 216 12.62 -11.93 10.23
C ILE A 216 14.05 -12.38 9.85
N GLY A 217 14.84 -11.44 9.31
CA GLY A 217 16.29 -11.64 9.17
C GLY A 217 16.91 -12.11 10.50
N PRO A 218 18.08 -12.78 10.47
CA PRO A 218 18.64 -13.43 11.64
C PRO A 218 18.67 -12.47 12.84
N ILE A 219 17.96 -12.87 13.90
CA ILE A 219 17.95 -12.16 15.19
C ILE A 219 19.42 -11.99 15.61
N PRO A 220 19.92 -10.76 15.83
CA PRO A 220 21.27 -10.57 16.34
C PRO A 220 21.35 -11.30 17.68
N ARG A 221 22.17 -12.35 17.74
CA ARG A 221 22.44 -13.03 19.01
C ARG A 221 23.00 -11.98 19.97
N PRO A 222 22.49 -11.86 21.20
CA PRO A 222 23.11 -10.99 22.17
C PRO A 222 24.56 -11.42 22.32
N PHE A 223 25.48 -10.46 22.18
CA PHE A 223 26.90 -10.66 22.43
C PHE A 223 27.05 -11.26 23.83
N LEU A 224 27.25 -12.57 23.89
CA LEU A 224 27.78 -13.23 25.07
C LEU A 224 29.21 -12.70 25.22
N LYS A 225 29.37 -11.69 26.09
CA LYS A 225 30.67 -11.32 26.63
C LYS A 225 31.21 -12.58 27.32
N THR A 226 32.29 -13.10 26.77
CA THR A 226 33.22 -13.99 27.48
C THR A 226 34.27 -13.14 28.17
#